data_AF-A0A2E0YZT3-F1
#
_entry.id   AF-A0A2E0YZT3-F1
#
_cell.length_a   1.000
_cell.length_b   1.000
_cell.length_c   1.000
_cell.angle_alpha   90.00
_cell.angle_beta   90.00
_cell.angle_gamma   90.00
#
_symmetry.space_group_name_H-M   'P 1'
#
loop_
_entity.id
_entity.type
_entity.pdbx_description
1 polymer ?
#
loop_
_entity_poly.entity_id
_entity_poly.type
_entity_poly.pdbx_seq_one_letter_code
_entity_poly.pdbx_strand_id
1 'polypeptide(L)'
;MAAKHWLLRFVPQRRYAKLFTGVILFTLLYPPFSLGVSATLDDQTPALFFSLVIAYIIPVFSYITEKAQEAMRELRPLLDLDEDSFELTYSRLSAVSPRIIAGQLAGGAIMGGLHYTSLQGSLANALGGLTSSINDLMSGVGTLLTWMVMTSVIYMLVQQAVIFARLGGRNVHATPFNVRSLAPFARVSISASLSTIGALALFPLIGLEGGIDLREILPGAIAMIAPLVAMFLLPVWPLHSRLAAMKQRNLVRVDRLINQCLDGDGFIDDGAAQADNLQQLLTYRRELETCATWPFDVSNFGRLALYMIIPPLTWVAAALIENLVDSML
;
A
#
# COMPACT_ATOMS: atom_id res chain seq x y z
N MET A 1 25.39 2.31 10.50
CA MET A 1 24.54 1.22 11.03
C MET A 1 23.08 1.60 10.79
N ALA A 2 22.26 0.71 10.22
CA ALA A 2 20.84 0.99 10.02
C ALA A 2 20.12 0.90 11.37
N ALA A 3 19.22 1.84 11.66
CA ALA A 3 18.48 1.87 12.91
C ALA A 3 17.00 1.63 12.64
N LYS A 4 16.29 1.04 13.61
CA LYS A 4 14.83 0.89 13.56
C LYS A 4 14.20 2.26 13.29
N HIS A 5 13.32 2.32 12.29
CA HIS A 5 12.64 3.54 11.85
C HIS A 5 11.97 4.24 13.05
N TRP A 6 12.08 5.57 13.11
CA TRP A 6 11.69 6.36 14.28
C TRP A 6 10.21 6.17 14.65
N LEU A 7 9.31 6.15 13.66
CA LEU A 7 7.87 5.90 13.88
C LEU A 7 7.57 4.56 14.58
N LEU A 8 8.34 3.52 14.28
CA LEU A 8 8.14 2.19 14.86
C LEU A 8 8.60 2.10 16.33
N ARG A 9 9.21 3.17 16.87
CA ARG A 9 9.58 3.24 18.29
C ARG A 9 8.43 3.70 19.17
N PHE A 10 7.45 4.40 18.61
CA PHE A 10 6.26 4.84 19.35
C PHE A 10 5.27 3.72 19.63
N VAL A 11 5.36 2.59 18.92
CA VAL A 11 4.40 1.50 19.01
C VAL A 11 5.05 0.30 19.72
N PRO A 12 4.63 -0.02 20.96
CA PRO A 12 5.11 -1.22 21.66
C PRO A 12 4.68 -2.52 20.97
N GLN A 13 5.45 -3.60 21.14
CA GLN A 13 5.12 -4.93 20.60
C GLN A 13 4.20 -5.73 21.54
N ARG A 14 2.98 -5.23 21.81
CA ARG A 14 1.95 -5.97 22.57
C ARG A 14 0.64 -6.04 21.78
N ARG A 15 -0.19 -7.05 22.06
CA ARG A 15 -1.44 -7.37 21.32
C ARG A 15 -2.34 -6.15 21.06
N TYR A 16 -2.54 -5.30 22.06
CA TYR A 16 -3.39 -4.10 21.97
C TYR A 16 -2.61 -2.78 21.84
N ALA A 17 -1.28 -2.82 21.84
CA ALA A 17 -0.45 -1.62 21.89
C ALA A 17 -0.71 -0.67 20.72
N LYS A 18 -1.04 -1.19 19.53
CA LYS A 18 -1.33 -0.37 18.34
C LYS A 18 -2.57 0.50 18.54
N LEU A 19 -3.66 -0.11 19.01
CA LEU A 19 -4.91 0.61 19.30
C LEU A 19 -4.70 1.63 20.42
N PHE A 20 -4.05 1.24 21.52
CA PHE A 20 -3.72 2.18 22.60
C PHE A 20 -2.81 3.32 22.14
N THR A 21 -1.83 3.05 21.26
CA THR A 21 -0.97 4.10 20.70
C THR A 21 -1.79 5.09 19.88
N GLY A 22 -2.73 4.61 19.05
CA GLY A 22 -3.63 5.48 18.30
C GLY A 22 -4.49 6.35 19.21
N VAL A 23 -5.13 5.76 20.23
CA VAL A 23 -5.93 6.52 21.21
C VAL A 23 -5.08 7.56 21.94
N ILE A 24 -3.89 7.18 22.43
CA ILE A 24 -2.98 8.11 23.11
C ILE A 24 -2.55 9.24 22.18
N LEU A 25 -2.15 8.93 20.95
CA LEU A 25 -1.77 9.95 19.96
C LEU A 25 -2.92 10.92 19.68
N PHE A 26 -4.14 10.40 19.49
CA PHE A 26 -5.31 11.25 19.28
C PHE A 26 -5.57 12.16 20.48
N THR A 27 -5.57 11.59 21.71
CA THR A 27 -5.77 12.36 22.94
C THR A 27 -4.69 13.42 23.16
N LEU A 28 -3.45 13.18 22.72
CA LEU A 28 -2.35 14.15 22.84
C LEU A 28 -2.36 15.22 21.74
N LEU A 29 -2.80 14.87 20.52
CA LEU A 29 -2.74 15.75 19.35
C LEU A 29 -4.00 16.61 19.19
N TYR A 30 -5.17 16.10 19.58
CA TYR A 30 -6.42 16.83 19.38
C TYR A 30 -6.50 18.15 20.18
N PRO A 31 -6.19 18.19 21.49
CA PRO A 31 -6.24 19.44 22.25
C PRO A 31 -5.39 20.57 21.64
N PRO A 32 -4.10 20.40 21.33
CA PRO A 32 -3.31 21.48 20.75
C PRO A 32 -3.81 21.91 19.38
N PHE A 33 -4.24 20.99 18.51
CA PHE A 33 -4.79 21.38 17.20
C PHE A 33 -6.14 22.09 17.29
N SER A 34 -6.92 21.85 18.35
CA SER A 34 -8.15 22.59 18.64
C SER A 34 -7.92 23.96 19.30
N LEU A 35 -6.67 24.36 19.60
CA LEU A 35 -6.40 25.63 20.24
C LEU A 35 -6.68 26.81 19.30
N GLY A 36 -7.56 27.71 19.75
CA GLY A 36 -7.92 28.95 19.06
C GLY A 36 -8.82 28.76 17.84
N VAL A 37 -9.34 27.56 17.67
CA VAL A 37 -10.56 27.28 16.92
C VAL A 37 -11.74 27.85 17.71
N SER A 38 -12.68 28.52 17.04
CA SER A 38 -13.90 28.98 17.70
C SER A 38 -14.78 27.80 18.12
N ALA A 39 -15.79 28.02 18.96
CA ALA A 39 -16.64 26.93 19.45
C ALA A 39 -17.57 26.34 18.37
N THR A 40 -17.53 26.83 17.13
CA THR A 40 -18.24 26.24 16.00
C THR A 40 -17.54 24.97 15.52
N LEU A 41 -18.34 24.04 14.98
CA LEU A 41 -17.85 22.75 14.51
C LEU A 41 -17.02 22.89 13.22
N ASP A 42 -17.39 23.83 12.34
CA ASP A 42 -16.68 24.22 11.11
C ASP A 42 -15.16 24.38 11.31
N ASP A 43 -14.76 25.15 12.32
CA ASP A 43 -13.37 25.46 12.59
C ASP A 43 -12.60 24.26 13.20
N GLN A 44 -13.32 23.25 13.74
CA GLN A 44 -12.70 22.08 14.40
C GLN A 44 -12.34 20.95 13.43
N THR A 45 -12.87 20.97 12.22
CA THR A 45 -12.73 19.87 11.26
C THR A 45 -11.27 19.59 10.85
N PRO A 46 -10.44 20.60 10.51
CA PRO A 46 -9.01 20.38 10.23
C PRO A 46 -8.24 19.81 11.43
N ALA A 47 -8.54 20.28 12.65
CA ALA A 47 -7.91 19.78 13.87
C ALA A 47 -8.25 18.31 14.13
N LEU A 48 -9.50 17.93 13.89
CA LEU A 48 -9.94 16.53 13.93
C LEU A 48 -9.17 15.70 12.90
N PHE A 49 -9.12 16.14 11.64
CA PHE A 49 -8.41 15.45 10.57
C PHE A 49 -6.93 15.20 10.91
N PHE A 50 -6.17 16.25 11.26
CA PHE A 50 -4.73 16.12 11.58
C PHE A 50 -4.49 15.15 12.74
N SER A 51 -5.32 15.23 13.77
CA SER A 51 -5.21 14.35 14.94
C SER A 51 -5.48 12.89 14.56
N LEU A 52 -6.57 12.63 13.83
CA LEU A 52 -7.01 11.29 13.46
C LEU A 52 -6.06 10.65 12.45
N VAL A 53 -5.62 11.38 11.44
CA VAL A 53 -4.75 10.84 10.37
C VAL A 53 -3.39 10.43 10.93
N ILE A 54 -2.79 11.22 11.83
CA ILE A 54 -1.51 10.88 12.48
C ILE A 54 -1.70 9.72 13.46
N ALA A 55 -2.76 9.77 14.28
CA ALA A 55 -3.11 8.71 15.22
C ALA A 55 -3.43 7.37 14.54
N TYR A 56 -3.90 7.41 13.28
CA TYR A 56 -4.17 6.23 12.46
C TYR A 56 -2.90 5.70 11.79
N ILE A 57 -2.17 6.56 11.06
CA ILE A 57 -1.07 6.12 10.20
C ILE A 57 0.06 5.45 10.99
N ILE A 58 0.41 5.96 12.18
CA ILE A 58 1.55 5.45 12.94
C ILE A 58 1.34 4.00 13.43
N PRO A 59 0.25 3.67 14.14
CA PRO A 59 -0.04 2.28 14.53
C PRO A 59 -0.24 1.35 13.33
N VAL A 60 -0.89 1.83 12.28
CA VAL A 60 -1.15 1.06 11.07
C VAL A 60 0.13 0.73 10.33
N PHE A 61 1.06 1.68 10.22
CA PHE A 61 2.39 1.44 9.67
C PHE A 61 3.14 0.35 10.46
N SER A 62 3.05 0.38 11.79
CA SER A 62 3.62 -0.68 12.63
C SER A 62 2.97 -2.04 12.38
N TYR A 63 1.64 -2.07 12.16
CA TYR A 63 0.91 -3.29 11.82
C TYR A 63 1.36 -3.86 10.46
N ILE A 64 1.41 -3.03 9.42
CA ILE A 64 1.83 -3.47 8.07
C ILE A 64 3.26 -4.00 8.10
N THR A 65 4.17 -3.31 8.80
CA THR A 65 5.57 -3.73 8.93
C THR A 65 5.70 -5.08 9.62
N GLU A 66 4.93 -5.32 10.69
CA GLU A 66 4.89 -6.62 11.36
C GLU A 66 4.36 -7.72 10.44
N LYS A 67 3.29 -7.43 9.67
CA LYS A 67 2.75 -8.39 8.69
C LYS A 67 3.74 -8.69 7.55
N ALA A 68 4.50 -7.70 7.10
CA ALA A 68 5.58 -7.90 6.15
C ALA A 68 6.70 -8.78 6.73
N GLN A 69 7.05 -8.60 8.01
CA GLN A 69 8.02 -9.44 8.70
C GLN A 69 7.53 -10.87 8.92
N GLU A 70 6.26 -11.06 9.32
CA GLU A 70 5.63 -12.38 9.43
C GLU A 70 5.65 -13.10 8.07
N ALA A 71 5.25 -12.41 7.00
CA ALA A 71 5.26 -12.96 5.64
C ALA A 71 6.68 -13.34 5.20
N MET A 72 7.70 -12.52 5.50
CA MET A 72 9.10 -12.82 5.20
C MET A 72 9.59 -14.07 5.94
N ARG A 73 9.20 -14.24 7.22
CA ARG A 73 9.52 -15.45 8.00
C ARG A 73 8.84 -16.69 7.44
N GLU A 74 7.57 -16.59 7.05
CA GLU A 74 6.86 -17.70 6.40
C GLU A 74 7.44 -18.09 5.04
N LEU A 75 7.99 -17.12 4.30
CA LEU A 75 8.63 -17.37 3.01
C LEU A 75 10.03 -17.97 3.14
N ARG A 76 10.69 -17.87 4.31
CA ARG A 76 12.07 -18.37 4.54
C ARG A 76 12.37 -19.72 3.88
N PRO A 77 11.57 -20.80 4.05
CA PRO A 77 11.88 -22.11 3.44
C PRO A 77 11.82 -22.14 1.92
N LEU A 78 11.17 -21.15 1.29
CA LEU A 78 11.06 -21.02 -0.17
C LEU A 78 12.11 -20.09 -0.76
N LEU A 79 12.83 -19.33 0.07
CA LEU A 79 13.82 -18.35 -0.38
C LEU A 79 15.19 -18.98 -0.57
N ASP A 80 15.74 -18.80 -1.76
CA ASP A 80 17.13 -19.04 -2.12
C ASP A 80 18.01 -17.87 -1.63
N LEU A 81 18.22 -17.83 -0.32
CA LEU A 81 19.08 -16.88 0.38
C LEU A 81 19.84 -17.60 1.50
N ASP A 82 21.13 -17.29 1.65
CA ASP A 82 21.87 -17.63 2.86
C ASP A 82 21.31 -16.88 4.08
N GLU A 83 21.75 -17.28 5.29
CA GLU A 83 21.22 -16.74 6.54
C GLU A 83 21.54 -15.24 6.71
N ASP A 84 22.77 -14.83 6.38
CA ASP A 84 23.20 -13.44 6.52
C ASP A 84 22.43 -12.50 5.58
N SER A 85 22.19 -12.94 4.34
CA SER A 85 21.41 -12.23 3.33
C SER A 85 19.94 -12.16 3.70
N PHE A 86 19.40 -13.22 4.31
CA PHE A 86 18.04 -13.22 4.84
C PHE A 86 17.90 -12.19 5.97
N GLU A 87 18.77 -12.22 6.98
CA GLU A 87 18.74 -11.28 8.11
C GLU A 87 18.97 -9.82 7.68
N LEU A 88 19.87 -9.59 6.73
CA LEU A 88 20.06 -8.27 6.12
C LEU A 88 18.79 -7.78 5.40
N THR A 89 18.09 -8.66 4.69
CA THR A 89 16.86 -8.31 3.97
C THR A 89 15.70 -8.12 4.95
N TYR A 90 15.60 -8.96 5.96
CA TYR A 90 14.59 -8.91 7.02
C TYR A 90 14.70 -7.62 7.84
N SER A 91 15.92 -7.24 8.26
CA SER A 91 16.16 -6.01 9.01
C SER A 91 15.76 -4.75 8.23
N ARG A 92 16.00 -4.72 6.91
CA ARG A 92 15.60 -3.61 6.01
C ARG A 92 14.10 -3.39 5.91
N LEU A 93 13.25 -4.32 6.35
CA LEU A 93 11.80 -4.09 6.41
C LEU A 93 11.42 -3.04 7.47
N SER A 94 12.23 -2.88 8.51
CA SER A 94 11.95 -1.98 9.64
C SER A 94 13.08 -0.98 9.94
N ALA A 95 14.25 -1.18 9.34
CA ALA A 95 15.43 -0.35 9.55
C ALA A 95 15.76 0.48 8.31
N VAL A 96 16.18 1.71 8.57
CA VAL A 96 16.55 2.67 7.53
C VAL A 96 17.77 3.47 7.98
N SER A 97 18.51 4.04 7.02
CA SER A 97 19.65 4.88 7.34
C SER A 97 19.19 6.26 7.84
N PRO A 98 19.94 6.92 8.76
CA PRO A 98 19.60 8.27 9.23
C PRO A 98 19.53 9.32 8.12
N ARG A 99 20.34 9.17 7.06
CA ARG A 99 20.32 10.07 5.90
C ARG A 99 18.99 10.00 5.15
N ILE A 100 18.43 8.80 5.01
CA ILE A 100 17.12 8.61 4.39
C ILE A 100 16.03 9.18 5.29
N ILE A 101 16.10 9.01 6.62
CA ILE A 101 15.15 9.63 7.56
C ILE A 101 15.17 11.16 7.40
N ALA A 102 16.36 11.76 7.39
CA ALA A 102 16.49 13.20 7.17
C ALA A 102 15.90 13.62 5.81
N GLY A 103 16.13 12.83 4.75
CA GLY A 103 15.53 13.05 3.43
C GLY A 103 13.99 12.95 3.43
N GLN A 104 13.42 11.98 4.14
CA GLN A 104 11.95 11.83 4.29
C GLN A 104 11.34 13.02 5.02
N LEU A 105 11.95 13.45 6.13
CA LEU A 105 11.49 14.58 6.91
C LEU A 105 11.62 15.89 6.13
N ALA A 106 12.74 16.10 5.44
CA ALA A 106 12.95 17.27 4.59
C ALA A 106 11.97 17.29 3.41
N GLY A 107 11.80 16.15 2.72
CA GLY A 107 10.83 16.02 1.63
C GLY A 107 9.39 16.28 2.09
N GLY A 108 9.00 15.72 3.24
CA GLY A 108 7.70 15.96 3.85
C GLY A 108 7.52 17.43 4.27
N ALA A 109 8.54 18.07 4.85
CA ALA A 109 8.50 19.49 5.19
C ALA A 109 8.30 20.38 3.96
N ILE A 110 9.02 20.10 2.87
CA ILE A 110 8.89 20.83 1.61
C ILE A 110 7.49 20.67 1.04
N MET A 111 6.99 19.44 0.93
CA MET A 111 5.65 19.18 0.40
C MET A 111 4.56 19.79 1.28
N GLY A 112 4.69 19.71 2.60
CA GLY A 112 3.75 20.34 3.53
C GLY A 112 3.78 21.86 3.47
N GLY A 113 4.96 22.47 3.33
CA GLY A 113 5.11 23.91 3.15
C GLY A 113 4.51 24.40 1.83
N LEU A 114 4.72 23.67 0.74
CA LEU A 114 4.09 23.94 -0.55
C LEU A 114 2.57 23.81 -0.47
N HIS A 115 2.08 22.76 0.19
CA HIS A 115 0.64 22.55 0.38
C HIS A 115 0.02 23.68 1.19
N TYR A 116 0.58 24.01 2.35
CA TYR A 116 0.10 25.10 3.20
C TYR A 116 0.15 26.46 2.49
N THR A 117 1.21 26.72 1.72
CA THR A 117 1.31 27.93 0.89
C THR A 117 0.20 27.99 -0.17
N SER A 118 -0.16 26.85 -0.76
CA SER A 118 -1.26 26.76 -1.71
C SER A 118 -2.62 27.04 -1.06
N LEU A 119 -2.84 26.54 0.17
CA LEU A 119 -4.05 26.80 0.95
C LEU A 119 -4.20 28.31 1.25
N GLN A 120 -3.10 28.97 1.62
CA GLN A 120 -3.07 30.39 1.95
C GLN A 120 -2.99 31.33 0.71
N GLY A 121 -2.96 30.74 -0.49
CA GLY A 121 -2.88 31.44 -1.78
C GLY A 121 -1.53 32.09 -2.11
N SER A 122 -0.69 32.41 -1.11
CA SER A 122 0.65 32.94 -1.32
C SER A 122 1.59 32.65 -0.14
N LEU A 123 2.90 32.68 -0.41
CA LEU A 123 3.91 32.49 0.63
C LEU A 123 3.89 33.60 1.69
N ALA A 124 3.60 34.85 1.28
CA ALA A 124 3.52 35.98 2.20
C ALA A 124 2.36 35.81 3.19
N ASN A 125 1.19 35.38 2.71
CA ASN A 125 0.03 35.10 3.56
C ASN A 125 0.30 33.92 4.49
N ALA A 126 0.93 32.86 3.98
CA ALA A 126 1.28 31.69 4.79
C ALA A 126 2.20 32.07 5.95
N LEU A 127 3.28 32.82 5.69
CA LEU A 127 4.21 33.26 6.73
C LEU A 127 3.58 34.26 7.70
N GLY A 128 2.73 35.17 7.20
CA GLY A 128 1.96 36.09 8.02
C GLY A 128 1.02 35.37 8.98
N GLY A 129 0.20 34.44 8.47
CA GLY A 129 -0.76 33.63 9.22
C GLY A 129 -0.14 32.92 10.42
N LEU A 130 1.03 32.28 10.22
CA LEU A 130 1.75 31.58 11.30
C LEU A 130 2.12 32.48 12.48
N THR A 131 2.18 33.80 12.29
CA THR A 131 2.53 34.76 13.35
C THR A 131 1.34 35.55 13.87
N SER A 132 0.27 35.66 13.09
CA SER A 132 -0.91 36.48 13.42
C SER A 132 -2.01 35.73 14.17
N SER A 133 -2.13 34.41 13.98
CA SER A 133 -3.18 33.61 14.60
C SER A 133 -2.66 32.25 15.09
N ILE A 134 -3.10 31.85 16.29
CA ILE A 134 -2.82 30.51 16.81
C ILE A 134 -3.48 29.42 15.94
N ASN A 135 -4.64 29.70 15.35
CA ASN A 135 -5.34 28.76 14.48
C ASN A 135 -4.53 28.48 13.20
N ASP A 136 -4.05 29.53 12.53
CA ASP A 136 -3.20 29.42 11.35
C ASP A 136 -1.87 28.71 11.67
N LEU A 137 -1.28 29.02 12.84
CA LEU A 137 -0.10 28.32 13.33
C LEU A 137 -0.36 26.82 13.50
N MET A 138 -1.45 26.44 14.16
CA MET A 138 -1.81 25.03 14.39
C MET A 138 -2.15 24.31 13.09
N SER A 139 -2.84 24.96 12.14
CA SER A 139 -3.12 24.42 10.81
C SER A 139 -1.84 24.19 10.01
N GLY A 140 -0.91 25.15 10.03
CA GLY A 140 0.41 25.02 9.39
C GLY A 140 1.24 23.89 10.00
N VAL A 141 1.30 23.80 11.33
CA VAL A 141 1.99 22.72 12.04
C VAL A 141 1.35 21.36 11.75
N GLY A 142 0.02 21.27 11.77
CA GLY A 142 -0.74 20.05 11.47
C GLY A 142 -0.50 19.56 10.04
N THR A 143 -0.50 20.48 9.07
CA THR A 143 -0.19 20.20 7.67
C THR A 143 1.24 19.66 7.54
N LEU A 144 2.24 20.36 8.09
CA LEU A 144 3.64 19.94 8.01
C LEU A 144 3.87 18.56 8.66
N LEU A 145 3.32 18.35 9.86
CA LEU A 145 3.49 17.09 10.60
C LEU A 145 2.85 15.93 9.85
N THR A 146 1.64 16.13 9.30
CA THR A 146 0.93 15.13 8.48
C THR A 146 1.78 14.73 7.28
N TRP A 147 2.32 15.70 6.53
CA TRP A 147 3.17 15.42 5.38
C TRP A 147 4.48 14.70 5.77
N MET A 148 5.15 15.10 6.85
CA MET A 148 6.33 14.41 7.35
C MET A 148 6.05 12.93 7.71
N VAL A 149 4.94 12.67 8.39
CA VAL A 149 4.52 11.31 8.77
C VAL A 149 4.16 10.50 7.52
N MET A 150 3.31 11.05 6.65
CA MET A 150 2.87 10.38 5.42
C MET A 150 4.04 10.05 4.51
N THR A 151 4.92 11.00 4.20
CA THR A 151 6.09 10.76 3.34
C THR A 151 7.02 9.69 3.94
N SER A 152 7.25 9.72 5.26
CA SER A 152 8.07 8.71 5.93
C SER A 152 7.45 7.31 5.82
N VAL A 153 6.14 7.18 6.09
CA VAL A 153 5.44 5.89 6.01
C VAL A 153 5.36 5.39 4.57
N ILE A 154 4.94 6.22 3.62
CA ILE A 154 4.84 5.86 2.20
C ILE A 154 6.19 5.36 1.69
N TYR A 155 7.29 6.06 2.00
CA TYR A 155 8.61 5.61 1.60
C TYR A 155 8.92 4.21 2.12
N MET A 156 8.67 3.96 3.42
CA MET A 156 8.95 2.67 4.04
C MET A 156 8.09 1.55 3.46
N LEU A 157 6.80 1.81 3.18
CA LEU A 157 5.93 0.82 2.58
C LEU A 157 6.30 0.51 1.12
N VAL A 158 6.69 1.52 0.34
CA VAL A 158 7.23 1.32 -1.01
C VAL A 158 8.55 0.54 -0.96
N GLN A 159 9.43 0.84 0.00
CA GLN A 159 10.67 0.09 0.20
C GLN A 159 10.38 -1.39 0.51
N GLN A 160 9.41 -1.68 1.38
CA GLN A 160 8.97 -3.05 1.68
C GLN A 160 8.43 -3.73 0.42
N ALA A 161 7.57 -3.05 -0.35
CA ALA A 161 7.07 -3.56 -1.63
C ALA A 161 8.22 -3.91 -2.60
N VAL A 162 9.24 -3.05 -2.70
CA VAL A 162 10.42 -3.29 -3.55
C VAL A 162 11.25 -4.48 -3.08
N ILE A 163 11.38 -4.69 -1.76
CA ILE A 163 12.03 -5.88 -1.22
C ILE A 163 11.28 -7.14 -1.68
N PHE A 164 9.95 -7.20 -1.48
CA PHE A 164 9.14 -8.33 -1.94
C PHE A 164 9.20 -8.52 -3.46
N ALA A 165 9.17 -7.45 -4.25
CA ALA A 165 9.31 -7.52 -5.70
C ALA A 165 10.61 -8.20 -6.14
N ARG A 166 11.73 -7.85 -5.49
CA ARG A 166 13.04 -8.45 -5.76
C ARG A 166 13.06 -9.93 -5.39
N LEU A 167 12.52 -10.27 -4.22
CA LEU A 167 12.44 -11.66 -3.75
C LEU A 167 11.59 -12.52 -4.69
N GLY A 168 10.40 -12.03 -5.07
CA GLY A 168 9.50 -12.72 -5.99
C GLY A 168 10.10 -12.90 -7.39
N GLY A 169 10.85 -11.91 -7.87
CA GLY A 169 11.48 -11.95 -9.18
C GLY A 169 12.66 -12.92 -9.28
N ARG A 170 13.46 -13.07 -8.21
CA ARG A 170 14.77 -13.75 -8.31
C ARG A 170 15.06 -14.79 -7.24
N ASN A 171 14.59 -14.60 -6.02
CA ASN A 171 15.06 -15.39 -4.88
C ASN A 171 14.05 -16.41 -4.35
N VAL A 172 12.80 -16.43 -4.84
CA VAL A 172 11.83 -17.44 -4.40
C VAL A 172 11.83 -18.66 -5.33
N HIS A 173 11.73 -19.86 -4.75
CA HIS A 173 11.40 -21.08 -5.47
C HIS A 173 9.91 -21.07 -5.83
N ALA A 174 9.61 -20.59 -7.04
CA ALA A 174 8.24 -20.51 -7.56
C ALA A 174 7.99 -21.62 -8.60
N THR A 175 6.86 -22.31 -8.47
CA THR A 175 6.35 -23.26 -9.46
C THR A 175 4.88 -22.94 -9.79
N PRO A 176 4.43 -23.08 -11.06
CA PRO A 176 3.04 -22.85 -11.42
C PRO A 176 2.03 -23.73 -10.67
N PHE A 177 2.46 -24.91 -10.20
CA PHE A 177 1.61 -25.89 -9.53
C PHE A 177 1.38 -25.60 -8.04
N ASN A 178 2.20 -24.76 -7.40
CA ASN A 178 2.07 -24.47 -5.97
C ASN A 178 2.08 -22.98 -5.67
N VAL A 179 1.18 -22.24 -6.33
CA VAL A 179 1.03 -20.79 -6.10
C VAL A 179 0.51 -20.46 -4.69
N ARG A 180 -0.22 -21.38 -4.05
CA ARG A 180 -0.71 -21.19 -2.67
C ARG A 180 0.41 -20.98 -1.66
N SER A 181 1.57 -21.62 -1.85
CA SER A 181 2.76 -21.40 -1.02
C SER A 181 3.30 -19.96 -1.09
N LEU A 182 2.92 -19.21 -2.14
CA LEU A 182 3.32 -17.83 -2.39
C LEU A 182 2.29 -16.80 -1.92
N ALA A 183 1.23 -17.24 -1.21
CA ALA A 183 0.24 -16.38 -0.59
C ALA A 183 0.82 -15.27 0.32
N PRO A 184 1.97 -15.42 1.01
CA PRO A 184 2.54 -14.33 1.80
C PRO A 184 2.82 -13.05 0.99
N PHE A 185 3.21 -13.16 -0.30
CA PHE A 185 3.38 -11.99 -1.18
C PHE A 185 2.07 -11.22 -1.36
N ALA A 186 0.97 -11.95 -1.55
CA ALA A 186 -0.35 -11.38 -1.69
C ALA A 186 -0.84 -10.71 -0.40
N ARG A 187 -0.62 -11.35 0.76
CA ARG A 187 -1.03 -10.78 2.05
C ARG A 187 -0.36 -9.44 2.35
N VAL A 188 0.93 -9.29 2.02
CA VAL A 188 1.65 -8.02 2.21
C VAL A 188 1.05 -6.91 1.35
N SER A 189 0.81 -7.20 0.07
CA SER A 189 0.16 -6.30 -0.88
C SER A 189 -1.23 -5.85 -0.38
N ILE A 190 -2.11 -6.80 -0.04
CA ILE A 190 -3.47 -6.51 0.44
C ILE A 190 -3.46 -5.72 1.75
N SER A 191 -2.63 -6.12 2.71
CA SER A 191 -2.52 -5.46 4.02
C SER A 191 -2.13 -3.99 3.86
N ALA A 192 -1.10 -3.70 3.05
CA ALA A 192 -0.63 -2.34 2.82
C ALA A 192 -1.68 -1.49 2.10
N SER A 193 -2.33 -2.03 1.07
CA SER A 193 -3.37 -1.32 0.33
C SER A 193 -4.61 -1.03 1.16
N LEU A 194 -5.16 -2.03 1.86
CA LEU A 194 -6.36 -1.84 2.70
C LEU A 194 -6.13 -0.81 3.81
N SER A 195 -4.94 -0.84 4.41
CA SER A 195 -4.52 0.13 5.40
C SER A 195 -4.41 1.55 4.84
N THR A 196 -3.91 1.68 3.61
CA THR A 196 -3.82 2.98 2.92
C THR A 196 -5.20 3.52 2.54
N ILE A 197 -6.13 2.64 2.14
CA ILE A 197 -7.53 2.97 1.89
C ILE A 197 -8.20 3.52 3.16
N GLY A 198 -7.89 2.97 4.33
CA GLY A 198 -8.40 3.50 5.59
C GLY A 198 -7.93 4.93 5.90
N ALA A 199 -6.71 5.30 5.51
CA ALA A 199 -6.25 6.68 5.62
C ALA A 199 -6.96 7.61 4.61
N LEU A 200 -7.23 7.14 3.39
CA LEU A 200 -8.02 7.89 2.40
C LEU A 200 -9.45 8.16 2.90
N ALA A 201 -10.05 7.23 3.64
CA ALA A 201 -11.38 7.41 4.20
C ALA A 201 -11.48 8.56 5.24
N LEU A 202 -10.34 9.08 5.73
CA LEU A 202 -10.31 10.22 6.66
C LEU A 202 -10.31 11.58 5.95
N PHE A 203 -10.01 11.65 4.65
CA PHE A 203 -9.94 12.93 3.91
C PHE A 203 -11.25 13.74 3.89
N PRO A 204 -12.46 13.13 3.86
CA PRO A 204 -13.71 13.89 4.00
C PRO A 204 -13.80 14.70 5.29
N LEU A 205 -13.06 14.32 6.34
CA LEU A 205 -13.01 15.08 7.59
C LEU A 205 -12.38 16.47 7.40
N ILE A 206 -11.80 16.80 6.25
CA ILE A 206 -11.29 18.15 6.00
C ILE A 206 -12.44 19.13 5.74
N GLY A 207 -13.52 18.69 5.07
CA GLY A 207 -14.58 19.56 4.57
C GLY A 207 -16.00 19.15 5.01
N LEU A 208 -16.17 18.61 6.22
CA LEU A 208 -17.48 18.08 6.68
C LEU A 208 -18.60 19.14 6.75
N GLU A 209 -18.29 20.40 7.05
CA GLU A 209 -19.30 21.46 7.21
C GLU A 209 -19.08 22.66 6.26
N GLY A 210 -17.82 22.98 5.90
CA GLY A 210 -17.50 24.05 4.94
C GLY A 210 -17.61 23.68 3.44
N GLY A 211 -18.04 22.45 3.14
CA GLY A 211 -18.07 21.89 1.79
C GLY A 211 -16.71 21.35 1.31
N ILE A 212 -16.72 20.55 0.25
CA ILE A 212 -15.50 19.94 -0.30
C ILE A 212 -14.78 20.91 -1.24
N ASP A 213 -13.73 21.59 -0.74
CA ASP A 213 -12.74 22.24 -1.62
C ASP A 213 -11.69 21.21 -2.10
N LEU A 214 -11.75 20.90 -3.39
CA LEU A 214 -10.80 20.00 -4.04
C LEU A 214 -9.34 20.45 -3.89
N ARG A 215 -9.05 21.74 -3.66
CA ARG A 215 -7.68 22.24 -3.45
C ARG A 215 -7.05 21.68 -2.17
N GLU A 216 -7.86 21.40 -1.15
CA GLU A 216 -7.40 20.89 0.15
C GLU A 216 -7.19 19.37 0.11
N ILE A 217 -8.05 18.67 -0.63
CA ILE A 217 -8.08 17.20 -0.68
C ILE A 217 -7.15 16.65 -1.77
N LEU A 218 -7.15 17.25 -2.95
CA LEU A 218 -6.56 16.68 -4.16
C LEU A 218 -5.05 16.44 -4.06
N PRO A 219 -4.22 17.36 -3.50
CA PRO A 219 -2.79 17.10 -3.36
C PRO A 219 -2.48 15.88 -2.50
N GLY A 220 -3.16 15.75 -1.35
CA GLY A 220 -2.97 14.60 -0.47
C GLY A 220 -3.55 13.30 -1.04
N ALA A 221 -4.68 13.37 -1.76
CA ALA A 221 -5.28 12.24 -2.44
C ALA A 221 -4.36 11.69 -3.55
N ILE A 222 -3.84 12.56 -4.43
CA ILE A 222 -2.89 12.17 -5.49
C ILE A 222 -1.63 11.55 -4.87
N ALA A 223 -1.11 12.19 -3.81
CA ALA A 223 0.06 11.69 -3.09
C ALA A 223 -0.16 10.31 -2.45
N MET A 224 -1.40 9.88 -2.24
CA MET A 224 -1.75 8.58 -1.67
C MET A 224 -2.12 7.52 -2.72
N ILE A 225 -2.81 7.91 -3.80
CA ILE A 225 -3.25 6.97 -4.84
C ILE A 225 -2.07 6.33 -5.56
N ALA A 226 -1.06 7.11 -5.97
CA ALA A 226 0.09 6.56 -6.69
C ALA A 226 0.87 5.52 -5.85
N PRO A 227 1.22 5.81 -4.57
CA PRO A 227 1.77 4.79 -3.69
C PRO A 227 0.84 3.61 -3.44
N LEU A 228 -0.47 3.82 -3.33
CA LEU A 228 -1.43 2.73 -3.11
C LEU A 228 -1.38 1.70 -4.25
N VAL A 229 -1.39 2.18 -5.50
CA VAL A 229 -1.25 1.32 -6.69
C VAL A 229 0.12 0.64 -6.71
N ALA A 230 1.20 1.39 -6.41
CA ALA A 230 2.54 0.83 -6.34
C ALA A 230 2.65 -0.27 -5.26
N MET A 231 2.21 0.00 -4.03
CA MET A 231 2.23 -0.96 -2.92
C MET A 231 1.40 -2.20 -3.21
N PHE A 232 0.32 -2.06 -3.99
CA PHE A 232 -0.49 -3.20 -4.40
C PHE A 232 0.21 -4.08 -5.45
N LEU A 233 0.65 -3.48 -6.57
CA LEU A 233 1.12 -4.23 -7.74
C LEU A 233 2.60 -4.61 -7.66
N LEU A 234 3.44 -3.72 -7.14
CA LEU A 234 4.89 -3.87 -7.16
C LEU A 234 5.39 -5.16 -6.48
N PRO A 235 4.91 -5.59 -5.29
CA PRO A 235 5.48 -6.77 -4.61
C PRO A 235 5.19 -8.10 -5.33
N VAL A 236 4.17 -8.13 -6.19
CA VAL A 236 3.65 -9.35 -6.82
C VAL A 236 3.90 -9.40 -8.32
N TRP A 237 4.09 -8.24 -8.97
CA TRP A 237 4.25 -8.15 -10.41
C TRP A 237 5.41 -9.00 -10.94
N PRO A 238 6.64 -8.92 -10.38
CA PRO A 238 7.75 -9.73 -10.90
C PRO A 238 7.52 -11.24 -10.74
N LEU A 239 6.85 -11.64 -9.66
CA LEU A 239 6.49 -13.04 -9.42
C LEU A 239 5.47 -13.51 -10.45
N HIS A 240 4.43 -12.72 -10.71
CA HIS A 240 3.44 -13.00 -11.73
C HIS A 240 4.08 -13.14 -13.12
N SER A 241 4.91 -12.17 -13.53
CA SER A 241 5.60 -12.22 -14.82
C SER A 241 6.47 -13.47 -14.96
N ARG A 242 7.17 -13.88 -13.90
CA ARG A 242 7.98 -15.10 -13.89
C ARG A 242 7.11 -16.35 -14.00
N LEU A 243 6.03 -16.45 -13.24
CA LEU A 243 5.11 -17.60 -13.28
C LEU A 243 4.42 -17.71 -14.65
N ALA A 244 4.00 -16.59 -15.24
CA ALA A 244 3.43 -16.54 -16.58
C ALA A 244 4.42 -17.02 -17.65
N ALA A 245 5.69 -16.56 -17.58
CA ALA A 245 6.74 -17.02 -18.48
C ALA A 245 7.09 -18.51 -18.29
N MET A 246 7.04 -19.02 -17.05
CA MET A 246 7.22 -20.46 -16.78
C MET A 246 6.06 -21.29 -17.35
N LYS A 247 4.82 -20.85 -17.14
CA LYS A 247 3.63 -21.49 -17.70
C LYS A 247 3.70 -21.54 -19.22
N GLN A 248 4.00 -20.42 -19.87
CA GLN A 248 4.10 -20.37 -21.34
C GLN A 248 5.20 -21.29 -21.88
N ARG A 249 6.38 -21.29 -21.27
CA ARG A 249 7.48 -22.20 -21.69
C ARG A 249 7.11 -23.66 -21.55
N ASN A 250 6.42 -24.02 -20.47
CA ASN A 250 5.97 -25.39 -20.25
C ASN A 250 4.85 -25.79 -21.22
N LEU A 251 3.89 -24.91 -21.53
CA LEU A 251 2.85 -25.18 -22.53
C LEU A 251 3.47 -25.45 -23.90
N VAL A 252 4.37 -24.57 -24.37
CA VAL A 252 5.08 -24.75 -25.66
C VAL A 252 5.88 -26.06 -25.70
N ARG A 253 6.48 -26.46 -24.57
CA ARG A 253 7.20 -27.74 -24.47
C ARG A 253 6.25 -28.92 -24.58
N VAL A 254 5.10 -28.87 -23.91
CA VAL A 254 4.10 -29.94 -23.93
C VAL A 254 3.46 -30.07 -25.29
N ASP A 255 3.12 -28.95 -25.94
CA ASP A 255 2.57 -28.95 -27.30
C ASP A 255 3.55 -29.61 -28.29
N ARG A 256 4.86 -29.34 -28.14
CA ARG A 256 5.89 -30.02 -28.95
C ARG A 256 5.92 -31.53 -28.71
N LEU A 257 5.82 -31.97 -27.45
CA LEU A 257 5.82 -33.39 -27.10
C LEU A 257 4.54 -34.09 -27.58
N ILE A 258 3.40 -33.41 -27.52
CA ILE A 258 2.13 -33.88 -28.08
C ILE A 258 2.28 -34.11 -29.58
N ASN A 259 2.78 -33.11 -30.31
CA ASN A 259 2.99 -33.22 -31.77
C ASN A 259 4.01 -34.30 -32.16
N GLN A 260 4.94 -34.67 -31.28
CA GLN A 260 5.85 -35.80 -31.51
C GLN A 260 5.18 -37.16 -31.31
N CYS A 261 4.06 -37.21 -30.58
CA CYS A 261 3.27 -38.44 -30.41
C CYS A 261 2.28 -38.65 -31.57
N LEU A 262 2.06 -37.62 -32.38
CA LEU A 262 1.12 -37.64 -33.51
C LEU A 262 1.88 -37.79 -34.83
N ASP A 263 1.26 -38.47 -35.79
CA ASP A 263 1.73 -38.55 -37.17
C ASP A 263 1.39 -37.26 -37.97
N GLY A 264 1.72 -37.24 -39.26
CA GLY A 264 1.46 -36.11 -40.15
C GLY A 264 -0.02 -35.77 -40.34
N ASP A 265 -0.91 -36.73 -40.06
CA ASP A 265 -2.37 -36.60 -40.19
C ASP A 265 -3.05 -36.32 -38.83
N GLY A 266 -2.28 -36.27 -37.73
CA GLY A 266 -2.77 -35.98 -36.39
C GLY A 266 -3.29 -37.20 -35.63
N PHE A 267 -2.98 -38.42 -36.08
CA PHE A 267 -3.30 -39.68 -35.41
C PHE A 267 -2.12 -40.21 -34.60
N ILE A 268 -2.41 -41.12 -33.68
CA ILE A 268 -1.39 -41.77 -32.87
C ILE A 268 -0.82 -42.92 -33.70
N ASP A 269 0.50 -42.99 -33.83
CA ASP A 269 1.18 -44.14 -34.42
C ASP A 269 0.91 -45.40 -33.58
N ASP A 270 0.67 -46.57 -34.20
CA ASP A 270 -0.04 -47.77 -33.68
C ASP A 270 0.59 -48.46 -32.44
N GLY A 271 0.69 -47.75 -31.30
CA GLY A 271 1.32 -48.22 -30.07
C GLY A 271 0.59 -47.78 -28.80
N ALA A 272 0.14 -48.75 -27.99
CA ALA A 272 -0.53 -48.51 -26.71
C ALA A 272 0.27 -47.59 -25.76
N ALA A 273 1.61 -47.72 -25.75
CA ALA A 273 2.49 -46.87 -24.94
C ALA A 273 2.50 -45.39 -25.39
N GLN A 274 2.30 -45.13 -26.68
CA GLN A 274 2.26 -43.77 -27.24
C GLN A 274 0.92 -43.09 -26.93
N ALA A 275 -0.17 -43.87 -26.94
CA ALA A 275 -1.48 -43.40 -26.48
C ALA A 275 -1.48 -43.03 -24.99
N ASP A 276 -0.89 -43.86 -24.12
CA ASP A 276 -0.76 -43.56 -22.70
C ASP A 276 0.07 -42.29 -22.44
N ASN A 277 1.20 -42.12 -23.15
CA ASN A 277 2.03 -40.93 -23.04
C ASN A 277 1.27 -39.67 -23.51
N LEU A 278 0.54 -39.75 -24.62
CA LEU A 278 -0.30 -38.64 -25.10
C LEU A 278 -1.37 -38.26 -24.07
N GLN A 279 -2.04 -39.23 -23.46
CA GLN A 279 -3.03 -38.97 -22.41
C GLN A 279 -2.40 -38.26 -21.20
N GLN A 280 -1.21 -38.66 -20.77
CA GLN A 280 -0.47 -38.00 -19.69
C GLN A 280 -0.11 -36.55 -20.06
N LEU A 281 0.36 -36.31 -21.28
CA LEU A 281 0.70 -34.97 -21.76
C LEU A 281 -0.54 -34.05 -21.88
N LEU A 282 -1.67 -34.58 -22.36
CA LEU A 282 -2.93 -33.84 -22.42
C LEU A 282 -3.45 -33.48 -21.02
N THR A 283 -3.32 -34.41 -20.06
CA THR A 283 -3.67 -34.18 -18.66
C THR A 283 -2.79 -33.10 -18.06
N TYR A 284 -1.47 -33.21 -18.22
CA TYR A 284 -0.51 -32.22 -17.74
C TYR A 284 -0.73 -30.84 -18.37
N ARG A 285 -1.04 -30.77 -19.67
CA ARG A 285 -1.41 -29.53 -20.37
C ARG A 285 -2.63 -28.89 -19.72
N ARG A 286 -3.71 -29.66 -19.52
CA ARG A 286 -4.95 -29.18 -18.89
C ARG A 286 -4.69 -28.64 -17.47
N GLU A 287 -3.93 -29.37 -16.66
CA GLU A 287 -3.56 -28.91 -15.32
C GLU A 287 -2.78 -27.58 -15.38
N LEU A 288 -1.79 -27.50 -16.26
CA LEU A 288 -0.98 -26.31 -16.45
C LEU A 288 -1.82 -25.10 -16.93
N GLU A 289 -2.79 -25.32 -17.84
CA GLU A 289 -3.73 -24.30 -18.31
C GLU A 289 -4.59 -23.74 -17.17
N THR A 290 -4.99 -24.57 -16.21
CA THR A 290 -5.78 -24.15 -15.04
C THR A 290 -4.96 -23.49 -13.94
N CYS A 291 -3.63 -23.62 -13.95
CA CYS A 291 -2.77 -23.01 -12.93
C CYS A 291 -2.86 -21.48 -12.98
N ALA A 292 -3.19 -20.87 -11.84
CA ALA A 292 -3.13 -19.42 -11.66
C ALA A 292 -1.67 -18.94 -11.74
N THR A 293 -1.46 -17.73 -12.23
CA THR A 293 -0.14 -17.09 -12.27
C THR A 293 -0.02 -15.92 -11.30
N TRP A 294 -1.14 -15.45 -10.76
CA TRP A 294 -1.20 -14.45 -9.71
C TRP A 294 -1.26 -15.12 -8.34
N PRO A 295 -0.57 -14.59 -7.32
CA PRO A 295 -0.64 -15.11 -5.95
C PRO A 295 -1.96 -14.76 -5.23
N PHE A 296 -2.98 -14.28 -5.95
CA PHE A 296 -4.28 -13.90 -5.43
C PHE A 296 -5.39 -14.71 -6.09
N ASP A 297 -6.45 -14.98 -5.33
CA ASP A 297 -7.73 -15.36 -5.91
C ASP A 297 -8.38 -14.16 -6.61
N VAL A 298 -8.94 -14.36 -7.79
CA VAL A 298 -9.60 -13.31 -8.60
C VAL A 298 -10.68 -12.55 -7.81
N SER A 299 -11.35 -13.23 -6.87
CA SER A 299 -12.32 -12.61 -5.96
C SER A 299 -11.71 -11.53 -5.06
N ASN A 300 -10.48 -11.74 -4.55
CA ASN A 300 -9.80 -10.78 -3.68
C ASN A 300 -9.36 -9.53 -4.45
N PHE A 301 -8.96 -9.69 -5.71
CA PHE A 301 -8.63 -8.55 -6.58
C PHE A 301 -9.85 -7.66 -6.83
N GLY A 302 -10.99 -8.25 -7.18
CA GLY A 302 -12.22 -7.49 -7.42
C GLY A 302 -12.67 -6.69 -6.19
N ARG A 303 -12.60 -7.30 -4.99
CA ARG A 303 -12.91 -6.60 -3.74
C ARG A 303 -11.98 -5.41 -3.48
N LEU A 304 -10.67 -5.57 -3.69
CA LEU A 304 -9.74 -4.49 -3.47
C LEU A 304 -9.91 -3.35 -4.50
N ALA A 305 -10.16 -3.69 -5.77
CA ALA A 305 -10.46 -2.70 -6.80
C ALA A 305 -11.70 -1.87 -6.41
N LEU A 306 -12.75 -2.53 -5.92
CA LEU A 306 -13.93 -1.84 -5.36
C LEU A 306 -13.55 -0.95 -4.18
N TYR A 307 -12.81 -1.46 -3.19
CA TYR A 307 -12.38 -0.66 -2.03
C TYR A 307 -11.49 0.53 -2.39
N MET A 308 -10.73 0.45 -3.47
CA MET A 308 -9.91 1.57 -3.95
C MET A 308 -10.75 2.70 -4.53
N ILE A 309 -11.87 2.36 -5.17
CA ILE A 309 -12.76 3.31 -5.85
C ILE A 309 -13.78 3.93 -4.88
N ILE A 310 -14.13 3.22 -3.79
CA ILE A 310 -15.13 3.71 -2.82
C ILE A 310 -14.78 5.09 -2.26
N PRO A 311 -13.59 5.36 -1.66
CA PRO A 311 -13.34 6.67 -1.07
C PRO A 311 -13.43 7.82 -2.08
N PRO A 312 -12.78 7.76 -3.26
CA PRO A 312 -12.94 8.79 -4.29
C PRO A 312 -14.40 8.99 -4.73
N LEU A 313 -15.17 7.91 -4.92
CA LEU A 313 -16.58 8.01 -5.27
C LEU A 313 -17.40 8.65 -4.15
N THR A 314 -17.11 8.33 -2.89
CA THR A 314 -17.76 8.97 -1.74
C THR A 314 -17.52 10.47 -1.73
N TRP A 315 -16.31 10.93 -2.06
CA TRP A 315 -15.99 12.35 -2.15
C TRP A 315 -16.76 13.04 -3.27
N VAL A 316 -16.79 12.43 -4.47
CA VAL A 316 -17.54 12.95 -5.61
C VAL A 316 -19.04 13.00 -5.31
N ALA A 317 -19.58 11.96 -4.67
CA ALA A 317 -20.98 11.92 -4.29
C ALA A 317 -21.34 13.00 -3.27
N ALA A 318 -20.49 13.22 -2.26
CA ALA A 318 -20.66 14.29 -1.28
C ALA A 318 -20.66 15.67 -1.95
N ALA A 319 -19.65 15.96 -2.77
CA ALA A 319 -19.57 17.22 -3.52
C ALA A 319 -20.76 17.43 -4.47
N LEU A 320 -21.26 16.37 -5.11
CA LEU A 320 -22.43 16.47 -5.99
C LEU A 320 -23.72 16.79 -5.20
N ILE A 321 -23.89 16.19 -4.03
CA ILE A 321 -25.04 16.46 -3.15
C ILE A 321 -25.00 17.90 -2.64
N GLU A 322 -23.83 18.39 -2.19
CA GLU A 322 -23.62 19.77 -1.77
C GLU A 322 -24.02 20.75 -2.88
N ASN A 323 -23.48 20.59 -4.09
CA ASN A 323 -23.82 21.44 -5.24
C ASN A 323 -25.32 21.41 -5.60
N LEU A 324 -25.98 20.25 -5.43
CA LEU A 324 -27.41 20.12 -5.71
C LEU A 324 -28.25 20.85 -4.65
N VAL A 325 -27.89 20.72 -3.37
CA VAL A 325 -28.56 21.43 -2.27
C VAL A 325 -28.41 22.95 -2.43
N ASP A 326 -27.20 23.42 -2.73
CA ASP A 326 -26.92 24.84 -2.95
C ASP A 326 -27.65 25.41 -4.17
N SER A 327 -27.93 24.59 -5.19
CA SER A 327 -28.71 25.01 -6.36
C SER A 327 -30.22 25.11 -6.11
N MET A 328 -30.72 24.48 -5.04
CA MET A 328 -32.14 24.44 -4.69
C MET A 328 -32.53 25.46 -3.61
N LEU A 329 -31.56 25.98 -2.85
CA LEU A 329 -31.74 27.01 -1.81
C LEU A 329 -31.46 28.42 -2.37
#